data_AF-A0A7V1PY08-F1
#
_entry.id   AF-A0A7V1PY08-F1
#
_cell.length_a   1.000
_cell.length_b   1.000
_cell.length_c   1.000
_cell.angle_alpha   90.00
_cell.angle_beta   90.00
_cell.angle_gamma   90.00
#
_symmetry.space_group_name_H-M   'P 1'
#
loop_
_entity.id
_entity.type
_entity.pdbx_description
1 polymer ?
#
loop_
_entity_poly.entity_id
_entity_poly.type
_entity_poly.pdbx_seq_one_letter_code
_entity_poly.pdbx_strand_id
1 'polypeptide(L)'
;ELAGEVNTNQPYYVVQRTMEVLNEKGKALNGSKVLILGASYKKNIDDMRESPSLKLIEILKDKGAEVDYNDPFVPKLLPTRKYKFDMRSVELTAENIVKYDLVLLSTDHDYYKENSELIIKNSKLVVDTRNLFQDYKVFKG
;
A
#
# COMPACT_ATOMS: atom_id res chain seq x y z
N GLU A 1 -29.44 2.70 0.15
CA GLU A 1 -28.85 3.71 -0.77
C GLU A 1 -27.74 4.48 -0.04
N LEU A 2 -26.77 5.04 -0.78
CA LEU A 2 -25.44 5.60 -0.39
C LEU A 2 -24.21 4.66 -0.49
N ALA A 3 -24.22 3.64 -1.35
CA ALA A 3 -23.05 2.78 -1.61
C ALA A 3 -22.26 3.16 -2.90
N GLY A 4 -22.34 4.41 -3.34
CA GLY A 4 -21.92 4.80 -4.70
C GLY A 4 -21.03 6.05 -4.83
N GLU A 5 -20.79 6.82 -3.75
CA GLU A 5 -19.77 7.85 -3.82
C GLU A 5 -18.43 7.23 -3.46
N VAL A 6 -17.63 6.95 -4.50
CA VAL A 6 -16.17 6.79 -4.32
C VAL A 6 -15.71 8.09 -3.67
N ASN A 7 -15.43 8.06 -2.37
CA ASN A 7 -14.86 9.19 -1.68
C ASN A 7 -13.46 9.42 -2.29
N THR A 8 -13.40 10.30 -3.28
CA THR A 8 -12.19 10.64 -4.05
C THR A 8 -11.08 11.20 -3.17
N ASN A 9 -11.41 11.60 -1.93
CA ASN A 9 -10.45 12.10 -0.95
C ASN A 9 -9.77 10.99 -0.13
N GLN A 10 -10.28 9.75 -0.12
CA GLN A 10 -9.69 8.66 0.66
C GLN A 10 -8.21 8.42 0.36
N PRO A 11 -7.75 8.36 -0.90
CA PRO A 11 -6.32 8.20 -1.19
C PRO A 11 -5.46 9.32 -0.60
N TYR A 12 -5.94 10.57 -0.62
CA TYR A 12 -5.20 11.70 -0.04
C TYR A 12 -5.10 11.61 1.48
N TYR A 13 -6.17 11.18 2.15
CA TYR A 13 -6.17 10.94 3.59
C TYR A 13 -5.16 9.85 3.98
N VAL A 14 -5.15 8.73 3.26
CA VAL A 14 -4.19 7.63 3.50
C VAL A 14 -2.74 8.11 3.29
N VAL A 15 -2.49 8.94 2.27
CA VAL A 15 -1.16 9.54 2.06
C VAL A 15 -0.78 10.49 3.19
N GLN A 16 -1.71 11.32 3.67
CA GLN A 16 -1.47 12.18 4.82
C GLN A 16 -1.12 11.35 6.06
N ARG A 17 -1.89 10.30 6.35
CA ARG A 17 -1.59 9.37 7.46
C ARG A 17 -0.22 8.73 7.31
N THR A 18 0.14 8.33 6.09
CA THR A 18 1.48 7.79 5.78
C THR A 18 2.59 8.80 6.10
N MET A 19 2.41 10.08 5.74
CA MET A 19 3.35 11.16 6.08
C MET A 19 3.48 11.36 7.58
N GLU A 20 2.36 11.38 8.31
CA GLU A 20 2.34 11.56 9.76
C GLU A 20 3.09 10.43 10.49
N VAL A 21 2.87 9.18 10.07
CA VAL A 21 3.53 8.00 10.64
C VAL A 21 5.03 7.97 10.36
N LEU A 22 5.46 8.36 9.16
CA LEU A 22 6.90 8.53 8.86
C LEU A 22 7.51 9.63 9.73
N ASN A 23 6.78 10.73 9.94
CA ASN A 23 7.25 11.87 10.72
C ASN A 23 7.40 11.54 12.22
N GLU A 24 6.63 10.60 12.78
CA GLU A 24 6.86 10.07 14.13
C GLU A 24 8.25 9.43 14.31
N LYS A 25 8.92 9.06 13.21
CA LYS A 25 10.31 8.57 13.17
C LYS A 25 11.29 9.59 12.62
N GLY A 26 10.89 10.85 12.49
CA GLY A 26 11.71 11.92 11.92
C GLY A 26 12.02 11.74 10.44
N LYS A 27 11.24 10.94 9.71
CA LYS A 27 11.38 10.75 8.26
C LYS A 27 10.34 11.56 7.49
N ALA A 28 10.80 12.23 6.43
CA ALA A 28 9.92 12.84 5.45
C ALA A 28 9.43 11.79 4.43
N LEU A 29 8.28 12.03 3.81
CA LEU A 29 7.79 11.17 2.72
C LEU A 29 8.71 11.22 1.49
N ASN A 30 9.23 12.40 1.14
CA ASN A 30 10.18 12.56 0.04
C ASN A 30 11.47 11.78 0.37
N GLY A 31 11.84 10.85 -0.52
CA GLY A 31 12.98 9.94 -0.35
C GLY A 31 12.71 8.72 0.55
N SER A 32 11.50 8.58 1.11
CA SER A 32 11.13 7.35 1.85
C SER A 32 10.75 6.23 0.91
N LYS A 33 11.11 4.99 1.27
CA LYS A 33 10.70 3.78 0.56
C LYS A 33 9.38 3.25 1.12
N VAL A 34 8.34 3.19 0.29
CA VAL A 34 7.00 2.70 0.67
C VAL A 34 6.67 1.45 -0.12
N LEU A 35 6.34 0.36 0.59
CA LEU A 35 5.80 -0.86 0.00
C LEU A 35 4.28 -0.88 0.18
N ILE A 36 3.54 -0.86 -0.92
CA ILE A 36 2.09 -1.03 -0.89
C ILE A 36 1.74 -2.51 -1.00
N LEU A 37 0.96 -3.02 -0.04
CA LEU A 37 0.39 -4.36 -0.09
C LEU A 37 -1.03 -4.28 -0.66
N GLY A 38 -1.20 -4.76 -1.89
CA GLY A 38 -2.46 -4.77 -2.63
C GLY A 38 -2.50 -3.69 -3.71
N ALA A 39 -2.58 -4.13 -4.96
CA ALA A 39 -2.86 -3.32 -6.14
C ALA A 39 -4.28 -3.54 -6.68
N SER A 40 -4.89 -4.68 -6.34
CA SER A 40 -6.24 -5.06 -6.75
C SER A 40 -7.30 -4.22 -6.07
N TYR A 41 -8.39 -3.94 -6.80
CA TYR A 41 -9.56 -3.21 -6.31
C TYR A 41 -10.29 -3.95 -5.18
N LYS A 42 -10.30 -5.28 -5.25
CA LYS A 42 -10.94 -6.15 -4.26
C LYS A 42 -10.02 -7.29 -3.86
N LYS A 43 -10.32 -7.82 -2.68
CA LYS A 43 -9.74 -9.03 -2.14
C LYS A 43 -9.81 -10.21 -3.13
N ASN A 44 -8.68 -10.91 -3.24
CA ASN A 44 -8.48 -12.19 -3.95
C ASN A 44 -8.86 -12.23 -5.43
N ILE A 45 -8.86 -11.09 -6.11
CA ILE A 45 -9.06 -10.99 -7.57
C ILE A 45 -8.02 -10.07 -8.18
N ASP A 46 -7.86 -10.08 -9.50
CA ASP A 46 -6.86 -9.30 -10.26
C ASP A 46 -7.42 -8.01 -10.89
N ASP A 47 -8.64 -7.60 -10.52
CA ASP A 47 -9.28 -6.40 -11.09
C ASP A 47 -8.65 -5.12 -10.52
N MET A 48 -8.12 -4.26 -11.40
CA MET A 48 -7.48 -2.99 -11.02
C MET A 48 -8.21 -1.74 -11.49
N ARG A 49 -9.32 -1.87 -12.24
CA ARG A 49 -9.90 -0.75 -13.02
C ARG A 49 -10.24 0.45 -12.16
N GLU A 50 -10.78 0.20 -10.97
CA GLU A 50 -11.17 1.22 -9.99
C GLU A 50 -10.33 1.14 -8.71
N SER A 51 -9.11 0.58 -8.79
CA SER A 51 -8.29 0.36 -7.61
C SER A 51 -7.79 1.69 -7.01
N PRO A 52 -8.06 1.96 -5.72
CA PRO A 52 -7.54 3.14 -5.03
C PRO A 52 -6.00 3.07 -4.88
N SER A 53 -5.42 1.86 -4.89
CA SER A 53 -3.97 1.65 -4.79
C SER A 53 -3.22 2.32 -5.94
N LEU A 54 -3.79 2.34 -7.15
CA LEU A 54 -3.17 3.02 -8.29
C LEU A 54 -3.06 4.54 -8.05
N LYS A 55 -4.07 5.14 -7.42
CA LYS A 55 -4.05 6.56 -7.06
C LYS A 55 -3.08 6.82 -5.91
N LEU A 56 -2.96 5.90 -4.94
CA LEU A 56 -1.95 5.98 -3.88
C LEU A 56 -0.53 5.97 -4.45
N ILE A 57 -0.22 5.05 -5.36
CA ILE A 57 1.09 4.97 -6.03
C ILE A 57 1.43 6.30 -6.70
N GLU A 58 0.48 6.87 -7.45
CA GLU A 58 0.65 8.16 -8.13
C GLU A 58 0.96 9.28 -7.13
N ILE A 59 0.10 9.51 -6.13
CA ILE A 59 0.27 10.62 -5.19
C ILE A 59 1.56 10.48 -4.38
N LEU A 60 1.92 9.27 -3.94
CA LEU A 60 3.14 9.02 -3.18
C LEU A 60 4.39 9.32 -4.03
N LYS A 61 4.41 8.86 -5.29
CA LYS A 61 5.50 9.16 -6.23
C LYS A 61 5.60 10.65 -6.54
N ASP A 62 4.47 11.33 -6.76
CA ASP A 62 4.43 12.78 -7.00
C ASP A 62 4.97 13.58 -5.79
N LYS A 63 4.86 13.02 -4.58
CA LYS A 63 5.44 13.59 -3.35
C LYS A 63 6.91 13.18 -3.11
N GLY A 64 7.53 12.47 -4.04
CA GLY A 64 8.94 12.08 -4.01
C GLY A 64 9.24 10.78 -3.25
N ALA A 65 8.23 9.97 -2.92
CA ALA A 65 8.49 8.66 -2.34
C ALA A 65 8.96 7.65 -3.40
N GLU A 66 9.84 6.75 -3.00
CA GLU A 66 10.17 5.54 -3.77
C GLU A 66 9.11 4.48 -3.46
N VAL A 67 8.25 4.18 -4.43
CA VAL A 67 7.09 3.30 -4.21
C VAL A 67 7.21 2.03 -5.01
N ASP A 68 7.16 0.91 -4.31
CA ASP A 68 6.93 -0.43 -4.86
C ASP A 68 5.59 -0.98 -4.37
N TYR A 69 5.16 -2.07 -4.98
CA TYR A 69 3.97 -2.78 -4.56
C TYR A 69 4.21 -4.28 -4.53
N ASN A 70 3.47 -4.98 -3.67
CA ASN A 70 3.24 -6.41 -3.78
C ASN A 70 1.74 -6.63 -3.99
N ASP A 71 1.39 -7.56 -4.89
CA ASP A 71 0.05 -8.13 -4.99
C ASP A 71 0.16 -9.55 -5.59
N PRO A 72 -0.30 -10.59 -4.89
CA PRO A 72 -0.21 -11.97 -5.37
C PRO A 72 -1.10 -12.26 -6.59
N PHE A 73 -2.10 -11.42 -6.88
CA PHE A 73 -3.01 -11.54 -8.03
C PHE A 73 -2.64 -10.61 -9.19
N VAL A 74 -1.84 -9.57 -8.93
CA VAL A 74 -1.43 -8.57 -9.94
C VAL A 74 0.10 -8.57 -10.11
N PRO A 75 0.65 -9.43 -10.96
CA PRO A 75 2.11 -9.57 -11.09
C PRO A 75 2.78 -8.35 -11.77
N LYS A 76 2.03 -7.56 -12.53
CA LYS A 76 2.53 -6.36 -13.24
C LYS A 76 1.49 -5.26 -13.28
N LEU A 77 1.94 -4.03 -13.09
CA LEU A 77 1.19 -2.82 -13.43
C LEU A 77 1.72 -2.28 -14.75
N LEU A 78 0.89 -2.39 -15.79
CA LEU A 78 1.20 -1.90 -17.14
C LEU A 78 0.66 -0.48 -17.34
N PRO A 79 1.18 0.26 -18.33
CA PRO A 79 0.67 1.59 -18.65
C PRO A 79 -0.80 1.52 -19.09
N THR A 80 -1.60 2.44 -18.57
CA THR A 80 -3.00 2.65 -18.97
C THR A 80 -3.18 4.05 -19.58
N ARG A 81 -4.43 4.40 -19.93
CA ARG A 81 -4.76 5.78 -20.31
C ARG A 81 -4.55 6.76 -19.15
N LYS A 82 -4.86 6.33 -17.91
CA LYS A 82 -4.82 7.17 -16.71
C LYS A 82 -3.46 7.17 -16.01
N TYR A 83 -2.82 6.01 -15.92
CA TYR A 83 -1.57 5.83 -15.17
C TYR A 83 -0.45 5.33 -16.08
N LYS A 84 0.77 5.85 -15.89
CA LYS A 84 1.96 5.48 -16.68
C LYS A 84 2.91 4.60 -15.86
N PHE A 85 2.40 3.50 -15.33
CA PHE A 85 3.19 2.55 -14.56
C PHE A 85 3.87 1.53 -15.47
N ASP A 86 5.11 1.17 -15.16
CA ASP A 86 5.78 -0.03 -15.66
C ASP A 86 6.48 -0.66 -14.44
N MET A 87 5.71 -1.40 -13.67
CA MET A 87 6.14 -1.93 -12.37
C MET A 87 5.82 -3.41 -12.27
N ARG A 88 6.65 -4.13 -11.51
CA ARG A 88 6.42 -5.54 -11.19
C ARG A 88 6.17 -5.67 -9.70
N SER A 89 5.28 -6.59 -9.34
CA SER A 89 5.06 -6.94 -7.94
C SER A 89 6.37 -7.44 -7.36
N VAL A 90 6.84 -6.84 -6.27
CA VAL A 90 7.99 -7.35 -5.51
C VAL A 90 7.58 -8.62 -4.81
N GLU A 91 8.50 -9.56 -4.60
CA GLU A 91 8.21 -10.77 -3.83
C GLU A 91 8.11 -10.43 -2.33
N LEU A 92 7.11 -10.98 -1.65
CA LEU A 92 6.87 -10.72 -0.23
C LEU A 92 7.75 -11.62 0.65
N THR A 93 9.03 -11.26 0.76
CA THR A 93 10.02 -11.95 1.60
C THR A 93 10.50 -11.03 2.73
N ALA A 94 11.02 -11.63 3.81
CA ALA A 94 11.63 -10.86 4.90
C ALA A 94 12.72 -9.90 4.38
N GLU A 95 13.57 -10.39 3.46
CA GLU A 95 14.66 -9.61 2.85
C GLU A 95 14.14 -8.38 2.10
N ASN A 96 13.01 -8.50 1.39
CA ASN A 96 12.43 -7.38 0.68
C ASN A 96 11.72 -6.41 1.63
N ILE A 97 10.94 -6.91 2.59
CA ILE A 97 10.15 -6.07 3.52
C ILE A 97 11.06 -5.13 4.32
N VAL A 98 12.21 -5.61 4.83
CA VAL A 98 13.11 -4.78 5.67
C VAL A 98 13.71 -3.57 4.92
N LYS A 99 13.70 -3.58 3.58
CA LYS A 99 14.24 -2.49 2.74
C LYS A 99 13.36 -1.25 2.79
N TYR A 100 12.08 -1.38 3.15
CA TYR A 100 11.12 -0.29 3.16
C TYR A 100 11.10 0.46 4.49
N ASP A 101 10.75 1.73 4.43
CA ASP A 101 10.55 2.57 5.61
C ASP A 101 9.14 2.43 6.16
N LEU A 102 8.17 2.17 5.29
CA LEU A 102 6.78 1.95 5.65
C LEU A 102 6.13 0.93 4.71
N VAL A 103 5.33 0.05 5.30
CA VAL A 103 4.43 -0.86 4.60
C VAL A 103 3.00 -0.34 4.72
N LEU A 104 2.32 -0.17 3.59
CA LEU A 104 0.96 0.35 3.51
C LEU A 104 0.03 -0.75 2.99
N LEU A 105 -0.86 -1.27 3.84
CA LEU A 105 -1.87 -2.23 3.42
C LEU A 105 -3.05 -1.51 2.77
N SER A 106 -3.28 -1.78 1.48
CA SER A 106 -4.35 -1.16 0.69
C SER A 106 -5.41 -2.15 0.22
N THR A 107 -5.14 -3.45 0.20
CA THR A 107 -6.15 -4.50 -0.09
C THR A 107 -5.96 -5.68 0.85
N ASP A 108 -7.05 -6.21 1.42
CA ASP A 108 -7.07 -7.22 2.47
C ASP A 108 -7.07 -8.66 1.94
N HIS A 109 -6.15 -8.98 1.02
CA HIS A 109 -5.98 -10.34 0.52
C HIS A 109 -5.76 -11.35 1.66
N ASP A 110 -6.34 -12.55 1.54
CA ASP A 110 -6.10 -13.61 2.52
C ASP A 110 -4.63 -13.97 2.63
N TYR A 111 -3.90 -13.86 1.53
CA TYR A 111 -2.45 -13.99 1.48
C TYR A 111 -1.73 -13.12 2.53
N TYR A 112 -2.15 -11.86 2.74
CA TYR A 112 -1.54 -11.00 3.76
C TYR A 112 -1.93 -11.39 5.17
N LYS A 113 -3.14 -11.91 5.36
CA LYS A 113 -3.59 -12.43 6.65
C LYS A 113 -2.75 -13.63 7.05
N GLU A 114 -2.59 -14.59 6.15
CA GLU A 114 -1.77 -15.80 6.35
C GLU A 114 -0.29 -15.48 6.58
N ASN A 115 0.21 -14.36 6.03
CA ASN A 115 1.59 -13.92 6.18
C ASN A 115 1.74 -12.74 7.16
N SER A 116 0.78 -12.52 8.07
CA SER A 116 0.79 -11.37 8.99
C SER A 116 2.06 -11.33 9.83
N GLU A 117 2.50 -12.46 10.40
CA GLU A 117 3.71 -12.50 11.22
C GLU A 117 4.97 -12.10 10.43
N LEU A 118 5.09 -12.58 9.19
CA LEU A 118 6.19 -12.22 8.29
C LEU A 118 6.20 -10.72 8.02
N ILE A 119 5.03 -10.15 7.70
CA ILE A 119 4.88 -8.72 7.39
C ILE A 119 5.23 -7.89 8.62
N ILE A 120 4.57 -8.14 9.75
CA ILE A 120 4.69 -7.32 10.95
C ILE A 120 6.11 -7.39 11.53
N LYS A 121 6.72 -8.58 11.61
CA LYS A 121 8.05 -8.75 12.20
C LYS A 121 9.15 -8.04 11.40
N ASN A 122 9.00 -7.94 10.09
CA ASN A 122 10.04 -7.40 9.21
C ASN A 122 9.78 -5.95 8.78
N SER A 123 8.60 -5.39 9.07
CA SER A 123 8.25 -4.00 8.75
C SER A 123 8.76 -3.03 9.82
N LYS A 124 9.32 -1.89 9.40
CA LYS A 124 9.68 -0.80 10.32
C LYS A 124 8.45 -0.04 10.82
N LEU A 125 7.52 0.22 9.91
CA LEU A 125 6.25 0.91 10.13
C LEU A 125 5.18 0.23 9.28
N VAL A 126 3.96 0.14 9.81
CA VAL A 126 2.81 -0.43 9.09
C VAL A 126 1.62 0.50 9.22
N VAL A 127 1.05 0.91 8.09
CA VAL A 127 -0.26 1.58 8.01
C VAL A 127 -1.27 0.60 7.44
N ASP A 128 -2.33 0.35 8.20
CA ASP A 128 -3.40 -0.58 7.86
C ASP A 128 -4.70 0.19 7.58
N THR A 129 -5.09 0.26 6.30
CA THR A 129 -6.34 0.92 5.86
C THR A 129 -7.53 -0.05 5.82
N ARG A 130 -7.32 -1.34 6.14
CA ARG A 130 -8.30 -2.42 5.97
C ARG A 130 -8.65 -3.14 7.27
N ASN A 131 -7.99 -2.77 8.36
CA ASN A 131 -8.14 -3.41 9.66
C ASN A 131 -7.81 -4.92 9.64
N LEU A 132 -6.87 -5.34 8.79
CA LEU A 132 -6.47 -6.75 8.68
C LEU A 132 -5.55 -7.18 9.83
N PHE A 133 -4.70 -6.28 10.31
CA PHE A 133 -3.68 -6.55 11.34
C PHE A 133 -4.14 -6.10 12.73
N GLN A 134 -5.43 -6.27 13.04
CA GLN A 134 -6.05 -5.77 14.28
C GLN A 134 -5.40 -6.29 15.58
N ASP A 135 -4.79 -7.48 15.54
CA ASP A 135 -4.13 -8.12 16.69
C ASP A 135 -2.69 -7.61 16.91
N TYR A 136 -2.21 -6.71 16.05
CA TYR A 136 -0.86 -6.17 16.07
C TYR A 136 -0.86 -4.66 16.31
N LYS A 137 0.24 -4.16 16.88
CA LYS A 137 0.46 -2.72 17.04
C LYS A 137 0.85 -2.10 15.69
N VAL A 138 -0.15 -1.64 14.95
CA VAL A 138 -0.02 -0.95 13.66
C VAL A 138 -0.72 0.40 13.68
N PHE A 139 -0.36 1.29 12.74
CA PHE A 139 -1.06 2.55 12.55
C PHE A 139 -2.31 2.35 11.69
N LYS A 140 -3.38 3.07 12.02
CA LYS A 140 -4.59 3.10 11.18
C LYS A 140 -4.45 4.16 10.09
N GLY A 141 -4.83 3.78 8.88
CA GLY A 141 -4.82 4.64 7.69
C GLY A 141 -6.16 5.28 7.37
#